data_AF-A0A9N9HAJ1-F1
#
_entry.id   AF-A0A9N9HAJ1-F1
#
_cell.length_a   1.000
_cell.length_b   1.000
_cell.length_c   1.000
_cell.angle_alpha   90.00
_cell.angle_beta   90.00
_cell.angle_gamma   90.00
#
_symmetry.space_group_name_H-M   'P 1'
#
loop_
_entity.id
_entity.type
_entity.pdbx_description
1 polymer ?
#
loop_
_entity_poly.entity_id
_entity_poly.type
_entity_poly.pdbx_seq_one_letter_code
_entity_poly.pdbx_strand_id
1 'polypeptide(L)'
;MPLPTIYSPITKLPPEIFAKICDNLSPENLLNLSKVCRKFDGYLCAPNSYSTQQIWKKSRLKFLPKKKMPPPKGMDEKRYVELLVGRDCQICKIKKQCNIYWEFGVRCCLKCFNEKTLKIDIIESQMMWKYPKELRDIFDIIPYYDGVDMKYYWMGQISFELYQYLSFLRNDLSNLQSWLNDKKHVFNSIMKYAEAAEENQYLYAWNFWKPWPSFKIPLRRRGSFSPHKSPFLFPYIIAKYLSKDESNTINNSHYDDSDELKKNKFAKPKKKKKTKYFRKHDNYQKGKNLKKKFAYKYG
;
A
#
# COMPACT_ATOMS: atom_id res chain seq x y z
N MET A 1 -39.86 -34.35 -3.28
CA MET A 1 -38.58 -35.08 -3.13
C MET A 1 -37.54 -34.12 -2.59
N PRO A 2 -36.92 -34.36 -1.42
CA PRO A 2 -35.77 -33.57 -1.00
C PRO A 2 -34.57 -33.95 -1.86
N LEU A 3 -33.85 -32.95 -2.37
CA LEU A 3 -32.57 -33.16 -3.05
C LEU A 3 -31.62 -33.92 -2.11
N PRO A 4 -30.92 -34.97 -2.58
CA PRO A 4 -29.95 -35.66 -1.75
C PRO A 4 -28.88 -34.66 -1.34
N THR A 5 -28.68 -34.50 -0.03
CA THR A 5 -27.58 -33.71 0.51
C THR A 5 -26.30 -34.40 0.09
N ILE A 6 -25.63 -33.88 -0.94
CA ILE A 6 -24.32 -34.39 -1.36
C ILE A 6 -23.36 -34.04 -0.22
N TYR A 7 -23.20 -34.98 0.71
CA TYR A 7 -22.24 -34.89 1.79
C TYR A 7 -20.85 -34.88 1.17
N SER A 8 -20.21 -33.71 1.13
CA SER A 8 -18.85 -33.59 0.61
C SER A 8 -17.86 -34.17 1.63
N PRO A 9 -17.34 -35.41 1.43
CA PRO A 9 -16.57 -36.14 2.45
C PRO A 9 -15.26 -35.43 2.81
N ILE A 10 -14.74 -34.66 1.84
CA ILE A 10 -13.49 -33.91 1.94
C ILE A 10 -13.53 -32.83 3.03
N THR A 11 -14.72 -32.35 3.39
CA THR A 11 -14.89 -31.38 4.49
C THR A 11 -14.81 -32.01 5.87
N LYS A 12 -14.78 -33.35 5.99
CA LYS A 12 -14.59 -34.08 7.25
C LYS A 12 -13.14 -34.55 7.46
N LEU A 13 -12.24 -34.32 6.50
CA LEU A 13 -10.85 -34.71 6.61
C LEU A 13 -10.13 -33.96 7.75
N PRO A 14 -9.20 -34.63 8.47
CA PRO A 14 -8.26 -33.96 9.35
C PRO A 14 -7.40 -32.93 8.58
N PRO A 15 -7.00 -31.82 9.22
CA PRO A 15 -6.17 -30.78 8.59
C PRO A 15 -4.88 -31.32 7.97
N GLU A 16 -4.28 -32.36 8.55
CA GLU A 16 -3.02 -32.95 8.10
C GLU A 16 -3.18 -33.69 6.77
N ILE A 17 -4.28 -34.43 6.61
CA ILE A 17 -4.61 -35.12 5.36
C ILE A 17 -4.98 -34.09 4.29
N PHE A 18 -5.73 -33.06 4.66
CA PHE A 18 -6.04 -31.95 3.76
C PHE A 18 -4.76 -31.25 3.26
N ALA A 19 -3.79 -30.99 4.14
CA ALA A 19 -2.51 -30.40 3.76
C ALA A 19 -1.72 -31.29 2.78
N LYS A 20 -1.70 -32.62 2.98
CA LYS A 20 -1.07 -33.57 2.05
C LYS A 20 -1.71 -33.57 0.65
N ILE A 21 -3.03 -33.38 0.57
CA ILE A 21 -3.71 -33.19 -0.71
C ILE A 21 -3.25 -31.89 -1.36
N CYS A 22 -3.19 -30.80 -0.58
CA CYS A 22 -2.77 -29.48 -1.05
C CYS A 22 -1.32 -29.43 -1.56
N ASP A 23 -0.40 -30.24 -1.00
CA ASP A 23 0.99 -30.39 -1.47
C ASP A 23 1.09 -30.86 -2.95
N ASN A 24 -0.01 -31.37 -3.52
CA ASN A 24 -0.11 -31.82 -4.90
C ASN A 24 -0.93 -30.90 -5.80
N LEU A 25 -1.39 -29.75 -5.29
CA LEU A 25 -2.17 -28.79 -6.07
C LEU A 25 -1.30 -27.64 -6.55
N SER A 26 -1.57 -27.17 -7.78
CA SER A 26 -0.96 -25.95 -8.30
C SER A 26 -1.41 -24.71 -7.51
N PRO A 27 -0.64 -23.63 -7.51
CA PRO A 27 -1.03 -22.41 -6.79
C PRO A 27 -2.37 -21.83 -7.27
N GLU A 28 -2.69 -21.95 -8.56
CA GLU A 28 -4.00 -21.54 -9.09
C GLU A 28 -5.15 -22.42 -8.55
N ASN A 29 -4.95 -23.73 -8.46
CA ASN A 29 -5.93 -24.63 -7.88
C ASN A 29 -6.12 -24.38 -6.38
N LEU A 30 -5.06 -24.05 -5.63
CA LEU A 30 -5.16 -23.65 -4.24
C LEU A 30 -5.94 -22.34 -4.06
N LEU A 31 -5.72 -21.36 -4.94
CA LEU A 31 -6.50 -20.11 -4.93
C LEU A 31 -7.99 -20.38 -5.19
N ASN A 32 -8.31 -21.26 -6.13
CA ASN A 32 -9.69 -21.66 -6.39
C ASN A 32 -10.28 -22.44 -5.20
N LEU A 33 -9.53 -23.38 -4.65
CA LEU A 33 -9.95 -24.20 -3.51
C LEU A 33 -10.26 -23.35 -2.27
N SER A 34 -9.46 -22.30 -2.03
CA SER A 34 -9.70 -21.35 -0.93
C SER A 34 -11.05 -20.63 -1.03
N LYS A 35 -11.65 -20.57 -2.22
CA LYS A 35 -12.94 -19.91 -2.46
C LYS A 35 -14.14 -20.86 -2.43
N VAL A 36 -13.91 -22.17 -2.31
CA VAL A 36 -14.99 -23.18 -2.39
C VAL A 36 -15.85 -23.21 -1.13
N CYS A 37 -15.25 -23.23 0.06
CA CYS A 37 -15.98 -23.24 1.32
C CYS A 37 -15.21 -22.59 2.46
N ARG A 38 -15.91 -22.17 3.51
CA ARG A 38 -15.31 -21.52 4.69
C ARG A 38 -14.26 -22.39 5.39
N LYS A 39 -14.42 -23.72 5.37
CA LYS A 39 -13.46 -24.63 6.00
C LYS A 39 -12.12 -24.63 5.26
N PHE A 40 -12.15 -24.68 3.93
CA PHE A 40 -10.95 -24.61 3.11
C PHE A 40 -10.30 -23.24 3.16
N ASP A 41 -11.11 -22.18 3.15
CA ASP A 41 -10.64 -20.82 3.41
C ASP A 41 -9.91 -20.74 4.76
N GLY A 42 -10.49 -21.28 5.83
CA GLY A 42 -9.86 -21.32 7.16
C GLY A 42 -8.51 -22.04 7.19
N TYR A 43 -8.33 -23.10 6.40
CA TYR A 43 -7.04 -23.81 6.31
C TYR A 43 -6.02 -23.11 5.41
N LEU A 44 -6.46 -22.53 4.28
CA LEU A 44 -5.59 -21.98 3.25
C LEU A 44 -5.33 -20.47 3.41
N CYS A 45 -6.11 -19.78 4.24
CA CYS A 45 -6.06 -18.33 4.39
C CYS A 45 -5.78 -17.87 5.82
N ALA A 46 -5.46 -18.79 6.73
CA ALA A 46 -5.11 -18.43 8.12
C ALA A 46 -3.87 -17.52 8.14
N PRO A 47 -4.02 -16.26 8.59
CA PRO A 47 -2.90 -15.33 8.63
C PRO A 47 -1.86 -15.80 9.65
N ASN A 48 -0.57 -15.68 9.31
CA ASN A 48 0.57 -16.06 10.16
C ASN A 48 0.66 -17.55 10.56
N SER A 49 -0.21 -18.42 10.04
CA SER A 49 -0.13 -19.86 10.27
C SER A 49 1.05 -20.46 9.52
N TYR A 50 2.01 -21.04 10.26
CA TYR A 50 3.18 -21.70 9.66
C TYR A 50 2.78 -22.80 8.67
N SER A 51 1.81 -23.63 9.02
CA SER A 51 1.34 -24.72 8.15
C SER A 51 0.73 -24.20 6.85
N THR A 52 -0.08 -23.14 6.92
CA THR A 52 -0.65 -22.48 5.75
C THR A 52 0.45 -21.92 4.84
N GLN A 53 1.45 -21.23 5.41
CA GLN A 53 2.59 -20.72 4.63
C GLN A 53 3.37 -21.85 3.94
N GLN A 54 3.56 -23.00 4.61
CA GLN A 54 4.26 -24.15 4.03
C GLN A 54 3.51 -24.75 2.85
N ILE A 55 2.17 -24.84 2.91
CA ILE A 55 1.35 -25.34 1.80
C ILE A 55 1.59 -24.49 0.54
N TRP A 56 1.47 -23.16 0.67
CA TRP A 56 1.68 -22.24 -0.45
C TRP A 56 3.12 -22.28 -0.96
N LYS A 57 4.11 -22.28 -0.07
CA LYS A 57 5.53 -22.36 -0.42
C LYS A 57 5.86 -23.65 -1.19
N LYS A 58 5.42 -24.81 -0.70
CA LYS A 58 5.64 -26.10 -1.35
C LYS A 58 4.99 -26.14 -2.74
N SER A 59 3.73 -25.72 -2.83
CA SER A 59 3.02 -25.65 -4.10
C SER A 59 3.74 -24.73 -5.09
N ARG A 60 4.14 -23.52 -4.67
CA ARG A 60 4.90 -22.58 -5.50
C ARG A 60 6.21 -23.19 -6.01
N LEU A 61 7.03 -23.75 -5.12
CA LEU A 61 8.33 -24.32 -5.51
C LEU A 61 8.19 -25.53 -6.44
N LYS A 62 7.14 -26.34 -6.25
CA LYS A 62 6.87 -27.52 -7.08
C LYS A 62 6.34 -27.17 -8.46
N PHE A 63 5.39 -26.23 -8.56
CA PHE A 63 4.66 -25.95 -9.79
C PHE A 63 5.12 -24.69 -10.53
N LEU A 64 5.87 -23.80 -9.88
CA LEU A 64 6.47 -22.61 -10.48
C LEU A 64 8.00 -22.67 -10.36
N PRO A 65 8.68 -23.65 -11.00
CA PRO A 65 10.13 -23.87 -10.82
C PRO A 65 11.00 -22.71 -11.29
N LYS A 66 10.45 -21.78 -12.10
CA LYS A 66 11.13 -20.54 -12.53
C LYS A 66 10.93 -19.38 -11.53
N LYS A 67 10.08 -19.53 -10.51
CA LYS A 67 9.76 -18.50 -9.51
C LYS A 67 10.20 -18.97 -8.12
N LYS A 68 11.52 -19.20 -8.00
CA LYS A 68 12.15 -19.72 -6.76
C LYS A 68 12.38 -18.65 -5.69
N MET A 69 12.42 -17.38 -6.07
CA MET A 69 12.59 -16.28 -5.11
C MET A 69 11.54 -16.40 -3.98
N PRO A 70 11.93 -16.20 -2.72
CA PRO A 70 10.98 -16.15 -1.61
C PRO A 70 10.12 -14.89 -1.70
N PRO A 71 8.99 -14.82 -0.99
CA PRO A 71 8.24 -13.57 -0.84
C PRO A 71 9.13 -12.44 -0.28
N PRO A 72 8.86 -11.17 -0.64
CA PRO A 72 9.45 -10.02 0.04
C PRO A 72 9.21 -10.07 1.55
N LYS A 73 10.11 -9.46 2.33
CA LYS A 73 9.96 -9.40 3.79
C LYS A 73 8.63 -8.75 4.18
N GLY A 74 7.83 -9.45 4.99
CA GLY A 74 6.51 -8.98 5.43
C GLY A 74 5.36 -9.36 4.50
N MET A 75 5.63 -9.98 3.35
CA MET A 75 4.60 -10.55 2.48
C MET A 75 4.43 -12.04 2.78
N ASP A 76 3.18 -12.48 2.91
CA ASP A 76 2.86 -13.91 3.04
C ASP A 76 2.89 -14.64 1.68
N GLU A 77 3.09 -15.96 1.72
CA GLU A 77 3.22 -16.81 0.53
C GLU A 77 1.94 -16.83 -0.33
N LYS A 78 0.74 -16.72 0.27
CA LYS A 78 -0.51 -16.67 -0.50
C LYS A 78 -0.54 -15.39 -1.32
N ARG A 79 -0.28 -14.24 -0.69
CA ARG A 79 -0.25 -12.94 -1.36
C ARG A 79 0.80 -12.89 -2.45
N TYR A 80 1.97 -13.47 -2.18
CA TYR A 80 3.02 -13.61 -3.18
C TYR A 80 2.57 -14.45 -4.37
N VAL A 81 1.93 -15.60 -4.12
CA VAL A 81 1.34 -16.44 -5.16
C VAL A 81 0.28 -15.68 -5.97
N GLU A 82 -0.61 -14.91 -5.32
CA GLU A 82 -1.61 -14.08 -6.02
C GLU A 82 -0.98 -13.11 -7.02
N LEU A 83 0.19 -12.54 -6.70
CA LEU A 83 0.93 -11.68 -7.63
C LEU A 83 1.50 -12.48 -8.80
N LEU A 84 2.05 -13.66 -8.53
CA LEU A 84 2.72 -14.49 -9.54
C LEU A 84 1.76 -15.14 -10.54
N VAL A 85 0.63 -15.69 -10.09
CA VAL A 85 -0.29 -16.48 -10.93
C VAL A 85 -1.61 -15.79 -11.25
N GLY A 86 -1.87 -14.62 -10.64
CA GLY A 86 -3.06 -13.83 -10.92
C GLY A 86 -3.20 -13.55 -12.41
N ARG A 87 -4.44 -13.62 -12.93
CA ARG A 87 -4.74 -13.33 -14.35
C ARG A 87 -5.41 -11.96 -14.51
N ASP A 88 -6.09 -11.50 -13.48
CA ASP A 88 -6.78 -10.22 -13.40
C ASP A 88 -5.91 -9.11 -12.79
N CYS A 89 -6.28 -7.88 -13.11
CA CYS A 89 -5.75 -6.69 -12.44
C CYS A 89 -6.26 -6.67 -11.00
N GLN A 90 -5.39 -6.55 -10.00
CA GLN A 90 -5.83 -6.52 -8.61
C GLN A 90 -6.65 -5.28 -8.24
N ILE A 91 -6.58 -4.22 -9.04
CA ILE A 91 -7.33 -2.98 -8.79
C ILE A 91 -8.71 -3.03 -9.44
N CYS A 92 -8.77 -3.13 -10.77
CA CYS A 92 -10.05 -3.08 -11.47
C CYS A 92 -10.71 -4.45 -11.68
N LYS A 93 -10.07 -5.56 -11.26
CA LYS A 93 -10.57 -6.93 -11.34
C LYS A 93 -10.91 -7.45 -12.76
N ILE A 94 -10.42 -6.76 -13.78
CA ILE A 94 -10.60 -7.16 -15.19
C ILE A 94 -9.40 -8.02 -15.63
N LYS A 95 -9.66 -9.10 -16.36
CA LYS A 95 -8.64 -9.94 -17.01
C LYS A 95 -7.98 -9.17 -18.15
N LYS A 96 -6.69 -8.90 -18.02
CA LYS A 96 -5.86 -8.20 -19.03
C LYS A 96 -4.38 -8.34 -18.70
N GLN A 97 -3.53 -7.93 -19.63
CA GLN A 97 -2.09 -7.84 -19.39
C GLN A 97 -1.81 -6.91 -18.21
N CYS A 98 -1.11 -7.44 -17.21
CA CYS A 98 -0.71 -6.72 -16.02
C CYS A 98 0.75 -7.02 -15.73
N ASN A 99 1.42 -6.03 -15.16
CA ASN A 99 2.76 -6.18 -14.61
C ASN A 99 2.66 -6.31 -13.09
N ILE A 100 3.68 -6.93 -12.50
CA ILE A 100 3.89 -6.91 -11.05
C ILE A 100 4.83 -5.74 -10.79
N TYR A 101 4.39 -4.78 -9.99
CA TYR A 101 5.21 -3.68 -9.49
C TYR A 101 5.63 -4.05 -8.07
N TRP A 102 6.85 -4.58 -7.93
CA TRP A 102 7.34 -5.18 -6.70
C TRP A 102 7.53 -4.16 -5.58
N GLU A 103 7.88 -2.93 -5.94
CA GLU A 103 8.05 -1.78 -5.06
C GLU A 103 6.76 -1.44 -4.32
N PHE A 104 5.61 -1.74 -4.95
CA PHE A 104 4.29 -1.49 -4.41
C PHE A 104 3.56 -2.78 -4.00
N GLY A 105 4.15 -3.94 -4.25
CA GLY A 105 3.56 -5.26 -3.98
C GLY A 105 2.20 -5.48 -4.68
N VAL A 106 2.03 -4.96 -5.90
CA VAL A 106 0.75 -4.97 -6.62
C VAL A 106 0.90 -5.50 -8.05
N ARG A 107 -0.08 -6.29 -8.49
CA ARG A 107 -0.24 -6.69 -9.90
C ARG A 107 -1.36 -5.88 -10.54
N CYS A 108 -1.03 -4.98 -11.46
CA CYS A 108 -2.05 -4.16 -12.10
C CYS A 108 -1.76 -3.85 -13.58
N CYS A 109 -2.82 -3.49 -14.30
CA CYS A 109 -2.69 -3.05 -15.69
C CYS A 109 -2.15 -1.61 -15.76
N LEU A 110 -1.59 -1.23 -16.91
CA LEU A 110 -1.02 0.09 -17.14
C LEU A 110 -1.98 1.25 -16.81
N LYS A 111 -3.27 1.12 -17.17
CA LYS A 111 -4.28 2.12 -16.81
C LYS A 111 -4.36 2.35 -15.30
N CYS A 112 -4.52 1.28 -14.54
CA CYS A 112 -4.61 1.36 -13.08
C CYS A 112 -3.29 1.79 -12.43
N PHE A 113 -2.14 1.44 -13.02
CA PHE A 113 -0.85 1.95 -12.57
C PHE A 113 -0.82 3.48 -12.68
N ASN A 114 -1.07 4.03 -13.87
CA ASN A 114 -1.09 5.47 -14.10
C ASN A 114 -2.11 6.20 -13.21
N GLU A 115 -3.27 5.59 -12.96
CA GLU A 115 -4.30 6.14 -12.07
C GLU A 115 -3.94 6.07 -10.58
N LYS A 116 -2.95 5.28 -10.19
CA LYS A 116 -2.55 5.05 -8.78
C LYS A 116 -1.14 5.53 -8.45
N THR A 117 -0.38 6.01 -9.42
CA THR A 117 0.96 6.56 -9.23
C THR A 117 1.03 8.06 -9.48
N LEU A 118 1.99 8.71 -8.84
CA LEU A 118 2.42 10.08 -9.15
C LEU A 118 3.85 10.06 -9.64
N LYS A 119 4.16 10.97 -10.56
CA LYS A 119 5.52 11.21 -11.03
C LYS A 119 6.22 12.21 -10.11
N ILE A 120 7.55 12.11 -10.04
CA ILE A 120 8.37 12.99 -9.20
C ILE A 120 8.24 14.47 -9.55
N ASP A 121 8.17 14.82 -10.84
CA ASP A 121 8.01 16.19 -11.34
C ASP A 121 6.72 16.86 -10.83
N ILE A 122 5.61 16.11 -10.79
CA ILE A 122 4.34 16.57 -10.23
C ILE A 122 4.47 16.81 -8.73
N ILE A 123 5.18 15.94 -8.01
CA ILE A 123 5.39 16.08 -6.56
C ILE A 123 6.26 17.31 -6.26
N GLU A 124 7.36 17.47 -6.98
CA GLU A 124 8.29 18.60 -6.85
C GLU A 124 7.58 19.92 -7.13
N SER A 125 6.80 19.99 -8.20
CA SER A 125 6.09 21.21 -8.60
C SER A 125 4.89 21.57 -7.72
N GLN A 126 4.18 20.58 -7.16
CA GLN A 126 2.94 20.83 -6.41
C GLN A 126 3.10 20.83 -4.89
N MET A 127 4.10 20.14 -4.34
CA MET A 127 4.18 19.87 -2.89
C MET A 127 5.47 20.38 -2.25
N MET A 128 6.60 20.23 -2.91
CA MET A 128 7.90 20.54 -2.29
C MET A 128 8.12 22.04 -2.07
N TRP A 129 7.39 22.92 -2.77
CA TRP A 129 7.51 24.37 -2.57
C TRP A 129 7.08 24.84 -1.17
N LYS A 130 6.13 24.15 -0.51
CA LYS A 130 5.62 24.57 0.80
C LYS A 130 6.43 24.02 1.98
N TYR A 131 7.08 22.86 1.82
CA TYR A 131 7.87 22.18 2.86
C TYR A 131 9.10 21.45 2.27
N PRO A 132 10.04 22.17 1.66
CA PRO A 132 11.07 21.58 0.81
C PRO A 132 12.08 20.69 1.54
N LYS A 133 12.36 20.95 2.83
CA LYS A 133 13.35 20.18 3.58
C LYS A 133 12.73 18.93 4.20
N GLU A 134 11.60 19.11 4.87
CA GLU A 134 10.88 18.07 5.59
C GLU A 134 10.32 17.00 4.63
N LEU A 135 9.76 17.41 3.48
CA LEU A 135 9.25 16.45 2.51
C LEU A 135 10.36 15.72 1.77
N ARG A 136 11.53 16.34 1.56
CA ARG A 136 12.63 15.71 0.82
C ARG A 136 13.12 14.45 1.53
N ASP A 137 13.34 14.53 2.84
CA ASP A 137 13.87 13.40 3.64
C ASP A 137 12.99 12.14 3.53
N ILE A 138 11.67 12.30 3.49
CA ILE A 138 10.73 11.18 3.38
C ILE A 138 10.61 10.69 1.93
N PHE A 139 10.62 11.56 0.93
CA PHE A 139 10.59 11.15 -0.47
C PHE A 139 11.88 10.43 -0.91
N ASP A 140 13.03 10.79 -0.33
CA ASP A 140 14.32 10.15 -0.59
C ASP A 140 14.35 8.68 -0.14
N ILE A 141 13.46 8.27 0.75
CA ILE A 141 13.42 6.89 1.27
C ILE A 141 12.21 6.09 0.77
N ILE A 142 11.14 6.73 0.29
CA ILE A 142 9.93 6.03 -0.16
C ILE A 142 10.24 5.18 -1.41
N PRO A 143 9.76 3.92 -1.46
CA PRO A 143 9.86 3.08 -2.64
C PRO A 143 9.21 3.73 -3.87
N TYR A 144 9.89 3.61 -5.00
CA TYR A 144 9.45 4.13 -6.28
C TYR A 144 9.70 3.10 -7.36
N TYR A 145 8.86 3.10 -8.39
CA TYR A 145 9.12 2.35 -9.61
C TYR A 145 9.96 3.22 -10.55
N ASP A 146 11.08 2.68 -11.03
CA ASP A 146 11.98 3.38 -11.93
C ASP A 146 11.54 3.17 -13.39
N GLY A 147 10.83 4.15 -13.94
CA GLY A 147 10.47 4.15 -15.34
C GLY A 147 11.61 4.67 -16.21
N VAL A 148 11.51 4.47 -17.52
CA VAL A 148 12.53 4.91 -18.50
C VAL A 148 12.95 6.38 -18.35
N ASP A 149 11.98 7.25 -18.05
CA ASP A 149 12.21 8.71 -18.04
C ASP A 149 12.00 9.33 -16.65
N MET A 150 11.36 8.62 -15.71
CA MET A 150 10.82 9.20 -14.47
C MET A 150 10.62 8.17 -13.36
N LYS A 151 10.75 8.62 -12.12
CA LYS A 151 10.33 7.88 -10.92
C LYS A 151 8.82 8.00 -10.70
N TYR A 152 8.19 6.87 -10.40
CA TYR A 152 6.77 6.78 -10.07
C TYR A 152 6.60 6.36 -8.61
N TYR A 153 5.71 7.02 -7.89
CA TYR A 153 5.42 6.74 -6.49
C TYR A 153 3.97 6.32 -6.33
N TRP A 154 3.71 5.33 -5.49
CA TRP A 154 2.33 4.88 -5.23
C TRP A 154 1.58 5.90 -4.37
N MET A 155 0.48 6.45 -4.88
CA MET A 155 -0.30 7.48 -4.18
C MET A 155 -0.76 7.04 -2.79
N GLY A 156 -1.20 5.77 -2.66
CA GLY A 156 -1.65 5.23 -1.38
C GLY A 156 -0.54 5.19 -0.33
N GLN A 157 0.69 4.89 -0.77
CA GLN A 157 1.86 4.80 0.08
C GLN A 157 2.35 6.19 0.47
N ILE A 158 2.49 7.10 -0.49
CA ILE A 158 2.83 8.49 -0.21
C ILE A 158 1.87 9.08 0.81
N SER A 159 0.56 8.94 0.60
CA SER A 159 -0.46 9.49 1.50
C SER A 159 -0.29 8.99 2.93
N PHE A 160 -0.01 7.70 3.11
CA PHE A 160 0.12 7.07 4.41
C PHE A 160 1.43 7.42 5.12
N GLU A 161 2.54 7.46 4.38
CA GLU A 161 3.85 7.75 4.95
C GLU A 161 4.01 9.23 5.26
N LEU A 162 3.51 10.12 4.40
CA LEU A 162 3.45 11.56 4.69
C LEU A 162 2.57 11.85 5.91
N TYR A 163 1.43 11.17 6.04
CA TYR A 163 0.57 11.33 7.21
C TYR A 163 1.33 11.01 8.52
N GLN A 164 2.04 9.88 8.56
CA GLN A 164 2.81 9.49 9.74
C GLN A 164 3.96 10.47 9.99
N TYR A 165 4.67 10.86 8.94
CA TYR A 165 5.79 11.80 9.02
C TYR A 165 5.36 13.14 9.62
N LEU A 166 4.27 13.73 9.12
CA LEU A 166 3.69 14.98 9.66
C LEU A 166 3.22 14.81 11.11
N SER A 167 2.68 13.63 11.46
CA SER A 167 2.32 13.33 12.86
C SER A 167 3.53 13.31 13.79
N PHE A 168 4.69 12.79 13.34
CA PHE A 168 5.92 12.80 14.13
C PHE A 168 6.48 14.21 14.26
N LEU A 169 6.55 14.97 13.17
CA LEU A 169 7.00 16.36 13.20
C LEU A 169 6.23 17.20 14.23
N ARG A 170 4.92 16.97 14.36
CA ARG A 170 4.07 17.74 15.29
C ARG A 170 4.18 17.28 16.74
N ASN A 171 4.29 15.98 17.00
CA ASN A 171 4.05 15.42 18.32
C ASN A 171 5.28 14.80 18.99
N ASP A 172 6.29 14.40 18.21
CA ASP A 172 7.46 13.66 18.72
C ASP A 172 8.67 13.81 17.78
N LEU A 173 9.18 15.03 17.68
CA LEU A 173 10.33 15.36 16.85
C LEU A 173 11.59 14.58 17.28
N SER A 174 11.70 14.25 18.58
CA SER A 174 12.85 13.54 19.15
C SER A 174 13.07 12.16 18.55
N ASN A 175 11.99 11.45 18.23
CA ASN A 175 12.04 10.11 17.66
C ASN A 175 11.95 10.10 16.13
N LEU A 176 11.80 11.25 15.48
CA LEU A 176 11.61 11.34 14.03
C LEU A 176 12.76 10.70 13.25
N GLN A 177 14.01 10.98 13.63
CA GLN A 177 15.17 10.43 12.93
C GLN A 177 15.27 8.90 13.08
N SER A 178 14.99 8.38 14.28
CA SER A 178 14.93 6.93 14.50
C SER A 178 13.85 6.29 13.64
N TRP A 179 12.67 6.91 13.56
CA TRP A 179 11.57 6.44 12.72
C TRP A 179 11.94 6.49 11.22
N LEU A 180 12.58 7.55 10.74
CA LEU A 180 13.06 7.66 9.37
C LEU A 180 14.08 6.56 9.05
N ASN A 181 15.02 6.29 9.95
CA ASN A 181 16.02 5.24 9.79
C ASN A 181 15.37 3.84 9.72
N ASP A 182 14.39 3.57 10.59
CA ASP A 182 13.63 2.32 10.57
C ASP A 182 12.86 2.15 9.25
N LYS A 183 12.20 3.22 8.78
CA LYS A 183 11.49 3.25 7.50
C LYS A 183 12.43 3.04 6.33
N LYS A 184 13.56 3.75 6.31
CA LYS A 184 14.61 3.60 5.29
C LYS A 184 15.11 2.17 5.21
N HIS A 185 15.34 1.51 6.34
CA HIS A 185 15.74 0.11 6.35
C HIS A 185 14.68 -0.81 5.72
N VAL A 186 13.40 -0.61 6.05
CA VAL A 186 12.29 -1.38 5.46
C VAL A 186 12.19 -1.12 3.96
N PHE A 187 12.20 0.14 3.54
CA PHE A 187 12.05 0.53 2.14
C PHE A 187 13.23 0.11 1.27
N ASN A 188 14.45 0.21 1.77
CA ASN A 188 15.63 -0.34 1.09
C ASN A 188 15.51 -1.86 0.87
N SER A 189 14.92 -2.59 1.82
CA SER A 189 14.67 -4.02 1.65
C SER A 189 13.64 -4.32 0.56
N ILE A 190 12.66 -3.42 0.36
CA ILE A 190 11.67 -3.54 -0.72
C ILE A 190 12.34 -3.25 -2.08
N MET A 191 13.09 -2.15 -2.16
CA MET A 191 13.78 -1.75 -3.40
C MET A 191 14.78 -2.82 -3.86
N LYS A 192 15.64 -3.32 -2.96
CA LYS A 192 16.57 -4.42 -3.27
C LYS A 192 15.86 -5.68 -3.76
N TYR A 193 14.68 -5.98 -3.20
CA TYR A 193 13.90 -7.12 -3.65
C TYR A 193 13.35 -6.89 -5.06
N ALA A 194 12.83 -5.69 -5.35
CA ALA A 194 12.30 -5.33 -6.66
C ALA A 194 13.37 -5.44 -7.75
N GLU A 195 14.55 -4.85 -7.51
CA GLU A 195 15.72 -4.94 -8.39
C GLU A 195 16.07 -6.41 -8.71
N ALA A 196 16.24 -7.24 -7.66
CA ALA A 196 16.53 -8.66 -7.84
C ALA A 196 15.43 -9.41 -8.60
N ALA A 197 14.16 -9.03 -8.42
CA ALA A 197 13.03 -9.67 -9.09
C ALA A 197 12.97 -9.31 -10.58
N GLU A 198 13.32 -8.08 -10.95
CA GLU A 198 13.47 -7.64 -12.33
C GLU A 198 14.62 -8.36 -13.02
N GLU A 199 15.81 -8.40 -12.41
CA GLU A 199 16.97 -9.14 -12.94
C GLU A 199 16.65 -10.61 -13.21
N ASN A 200 15.98 -11.28 -12.27
CA ASN A 200 15.53 -12.65 -12.45
C ASN A 200 14.58 -12.77 -13.65
N GLN A 201 13.66 -11.83 -13.84
CA GLN A 201 12.76 -11.83 -14.99
C GLN A 201 13.52 -11.72 -16.32
N TYR A 202 14.58 -10.90 -16.39
CA TYR A 202 15.43 -10.79 -17.58
C TYR A 202 16.24 -12.06 -17.83
N LEU A 203 16.90 -12.64 -16.81
CA LEU A 203 17.70 -13.87 -16.97
C LEU A 203 16.88 -15.03 -17.56
N TYR A 204 15.62 -15.21 -17.15
CA TYR A 204 14.75 -16.24 -17.72
C TYR A 204 14.27 -15.93 -19.14
N ALA A 205 14.19 -14.66 -19.54
CA ALA A 205 13.86 -14.26 -20.90
C ALA A 205 15.04 -14.50 -21.87
N TRP A 206 16.27 -14.22 -21.42
CA TRP A 206 17.49 -14.41 -22.20
C TRP A 206 17.83 -15.89 -22.44
N ASN A 207 17.66 -16.75 -21.44
CA ASN A 207 17.93 -18.19 -21.54
C ASN A 207 16.95 -18.96 -22.45
N PHE A 208 16.05 -18.29 -23.18
CA PHE A 208 14.96 -18.93 -23.94
C PHE A 208 14.95 -18.65 -25.46
N TRP A 209 15.94 -17.95 -26.04
CA TRP A 209 15.90 -17.59 -27.47
C TRP A 209 16.93 -18.33 -28.36
N LYS A 210 16.46 -19.34 -29.11
CA LYS A 210 16.61 -19.34 -30.58
C LYS A 210 15.55 -18.39 -31.15
N PRO A 211 15.81 -17.68 -32.26
CA PRO A 211 15.26 -16.36 -32.52
C PRO A 211 13.75 -16.46 -32.74
N TRP A 212 13.00 -15.98 -31.76
CA TRP A 212 11.66 -15.47 -32.02
C TRP A 212 11.82 -14.17 -32.82
N PRO A 213 10.77 -13.68 -33.52
CA PRO A 213 10.91 -12.52 -34.36
C PRO A 213 11.20 -11.34 -33.46
N SER A 214 12.36 -10.70 -33.67
CA SER A 214 12.73 -9.35 -33.24
C SER A 214 11.66 -8.71 -32.35
N PHE A 215 11.78 -8.89 -31.02
CA PHE A 215 11.09 -8.02 -30.08
C PHE A 215 11.69 -6.63 -30.30
N LYS A 216 11.19 -5.93 -31.33
CA LYS A 216 11.24 -4.49 -31.38
C LYS A 216 10.50 -4.08 -30.11
N ILE A 217 11.27 -3.62 -29.12
CA ILE A 217 10.80 -2.61 -28.18
C ILE A 217 9.88 -1.71 -28.99
N PRO A 218 8.60 -1.51 -28.64
CA PRO A 218 7.74 -0.67 -29.45
C PRO A 218 8.42 0.69 -29.52
N LEU A 219 8.98 1.02 -30.68
CA LEU A 219 9.34 2.38 -31.03
C LEU A 219 8.05 3.16 -30.80
N ARG A 220 8.08 4.02 -29.77
CA ARG A 220 7.01 4.94 -29.40
C ARG A 220 6.54 5.64 -30.68
N ARG A 221 5.47 5.16 -31.30
CA ARG A 221 4.68 6.03 -32.17
C ARG A 221 4.04 7.03 -31.23
N ARG A 222 4.39 8.31 -31.42
CA ARG A 222 3.68 9.46 -30.86
C ARG A 222 2.21 9.35 -31.26
N GLY A 223 1.42 8.66 -30.45
CA GLY A 223 0.00 8.91 -30.34
C GLY A 223 -0.13 10.08 -29.40
N SER A 224 -0.51 11.24 -29.92
CA SER A 224 -1.00 12.37 -29.15
C SER A 224 -2.25 11.95 -28.39
N PHE A 225 -2.07 11.33 -27.23
CA PHE A 225 -3.15 11.05 -26.30
C PHE A 225 -3.37 12.29 -25.45
N SER A 226 -4.54 12.88 -25.66
CA SER A 226 -5.10 14.00 -24.93
C SER A 226 -4.93 13.83 -23.42
N PRO A 227 -4.61 14.90 -22.64
CA PRO A 227 -4.44 14.82 -21.20
C PRO A 227 -5.80 14.51 -20.57
N HIS A 228 -6.09 13.22 -20.38
CA HIS A 228 -7.23 12.82 -19.59
C HIS A 228 -6.97 13.24 -18.14
N LYS A 229 -7.81 14.18 -17.69
CA LYS A 229 -7.92 14.72 -16.34
C LYS A 229 -7.77 13.59 -15.32
N SER A 230 -6.62 13.56 -14.65
CA SER A 230 -6.43 12.84 -13.41
C SER A 230 -7.53 13.31 -12.44
N PRO A 231 -8.32 12.41 -11.81
CA PRO A 231 -9.22 12.82 -10.76
C PRO A 231 -8.35 13.24 -9.57
N PHE A 232 -8.24 14.56 -9.38
CA PHE A 232 -7.57 15.29 -8.30
C PHE A 232 -8.13 14.95 -6.91
N LEU A 233 -7.99 13.71 -6.45
CA LEU A 233 -8.30 13.33 -5.07
C LEU A 233 -7.08 13.42 -4.15
N PHE A 234 -5.87 13.45 -4.71
CA PHE A 234 -4.63 13.59 -3.94
C PHE A 234 -4.43 14.98 -3.29
N PRO A 235 -4.79 16.12 -3.93
CA PRO A 235 -4.71 17.41 -3.27
C PRO A 235 -5.64 17.49 -2.06
N TYR A 236 -6.78 16.79 -2.05
CA TYR A 236 -7.80 17.02 -1.03
C TYR A 236 -7.43 16.47 0.36
N ILE A 237 -6.79 15.30 0.44
CA ILE A 237 -6.42 14.69 1.74
C ILE A 237 -5.27 15.47 2.39
N ILE A 238 -4.26 15.84 1.61
CA ILE A 238 -3.11 16.60 2.09
C ILE A 238 -3.50 18.06 2.31
N ALA A 239 -4.26 18.72 1.42
CA ALA A 239 -4.77 20.07 1.65
C ALA A 239 -5.66 20.14 2.90
N LYS A 240 -6.55 19.16 3.14
CA LYS A 240 -7.37 19.16 4.36
C LYS A 240 -6.55 19.03 5.65
N TYR A 241 -5.42 18.34 5.59
CA TYR A 241 -4.48 18.29 6.71
C TYR A 241 -3.72 19.61 6.87
N LEU A 242 -3.19 20.16 5.77
CA LEU A 242 -2.42 21.40 5.76
C LEU A 242 -3.26 22.66 6.05
N SER A 243 -4.54 22.69 5.68
CA SER A 243 -5.49 23.78 6.00
C SER A 243 -5.89 23.79 7.48
N LYS A 244 -5.72 22.67 8.20
CA LYS A 244 -6.01 22.58 9.64
C LYS A 244 -4.92 23.27 10.48
N ASP A 245 -3.72 23.42 9.93
CA ASP A 245 -2.62 24.15 10.56
C ASP A 245 -2.85 25.66 10.51
N GLU A 246 -3.38 26.21 9.42
CA GLU A 246 -3.70 27.65 9.29
C GLU A 246 -4.65 28.15 10.38
N SER A 247 -5.61 27.32 10.83
CA SER A 247 -6.53 27.67 11.92
C SER A 247 -5.93 27.64 13.34
N ASN A 248 -4.78 26.99 13.54
CA ASN A 248 -4.13 26.92 14.86
C ASN A 248 -2.96 27.89 15.02
N THR A 249 -2.37 28.40 13.93
CA THR A 249 -1.29 29.40 13.98
C THR A 249 -1.77 30.83 14.24
N ILE A 250 -3.07 31.11 14.10
CA ILE A 250 -3.61 32.47 14.32
C ILE A 250 -3.87 32.79 15.81
N ASN A 251 -3.87 31.79 16.70
CA ASN A 251 -4.23 32.01 18.11
C ASN A 251 -3.05 32.15 19.09
N ASN A 252 -1.80 32.17 18.62
CA ASN A 252 -0.64 32.36 19.50
C ASN A 252 0.37 33.35 18.89
N SER A 253 -0.03 34.62 18.79
CA SER A 253 0.92 35.74 18.78
C SER A 253 0.17 37.06 19.04
N HIS A 254 0.08 37.51 20.30
CA HIS A 254 0.29 38.92 20.68
C HIS A 254 0.06 39.18 22.19
N TYR A 255 1.16 39.51 22.87
CA TYR A 255 1.35 40.36 24.07
C TYR A 255 2.88 40.63 24.06
N ASP A 256 3.48 41.81 24.22
CA ASP A 256 3.13 43.17 24.69
C ASP A 256 3.60 44.21 23.62
N ASP A 257 3.35 45.53 23.61
CA ASP A 257 3.23 46.51 24.69
C ASP A 257 2.69 47.88 24.15
N SER A 258 2.31 48.79 25.07
CA SER A 258 2.03 50.25 24.96
C SER A 258 0.60 50.79 24.68
N ASP A 259 -0.06 51.13 25.80
CA ASP A 259 -0.72 52.40 26.19
C ASP A 259 -1.75 53.19 25.33
N GLU A 260 -2.91 53.38 26.01
CA GLU A 260 -3.86 54.52 26.05
C GLU A 260 -4.43 55.18 24.77
N LEU A 261 -5.76 55.10 24.57
CA LEU A 261 -6.72 56.19 24.95
C LEU A 261 -8.20 55.88 24.60
N LYS A 262 -9.04 55.90 25.66
CA LYS A 262 -10.43 56.42 25.80
C LYS A 262 -11.62 55.93 24.93
N LYS A 263 -12.52 55.21 25.62
CA LYS A 263 -13.98 55.46 25.87
C LYS A 263 -14.95 55.71 24.70
N ASN A 264 -15.95 54.81 24.56
CA ASN A 264 -17.41 55.04 24.76
C ASN A 264 -18.20 53.84 24.16
N LYS A 265 -18.85 52.99 24.97
CA LYS A 265 -20.22 53.03 25.53
C LYS A 265 -21.35 52.48 24.61
N PHE A 266 -22.16 51.61 25.23
CA PHE A 266 -23.54 51.16 24.95
C PHE A 266 -23.84 49.99 23.99
N ALA A 267 -24.24 48.84 24.58
CA ALA A 267 -25.62 48.30 24.61
C ALA A 267 -25.66 46.76 24.62
N LYS A 268 -26.42 46.18 25.57
CA LYS A 268 -26.61 44.72 25.79
C LYS A 268 -27.74 44.14 24.87
N PRO A 269 -28.22 42.89 25.09
CA PRO A 269 -27.80 41.66 24.41
C PRO A 269 -28.98 40.99 23.65
N LYS A 270 -28.77 39.88 22.94
CA LYS A 270 -29.85 38.86 22.78
C LYS A 270 -29.37 37.49 22.25
N LYS A 271 -29.82 36.48 23.00
CA LYS A 271 -30.25 35.13 22.59
C LYS A 271 -29.19 34.04 22.33
N LYS A 272 -28.96 33.31 23.43
CA LYS A 272 -28.72 31.87 23.53
C LYS A 272 -29.38 31.06 22.39
N LYS A 273 -28.61 30.21 21.72
CA LYS A 273 -29.07 28.90 21.25
C LYS A 273 -28.11 27.83 21.73
N LYS A 274 -28.64 26.96 22.58
CA LYS A 274 -28.02 25.74 23.09
C LYS A 274 -27.88 24.74 21.95
N THR A 275 -26.71 24.15 21.78
CA THR A 275 -26.58 22.80 21.23
C THR A 275 -25.66 21.98 22.12
N LYS A 276 -26.18 20.80 22.49
CA LYS A 276 -25.70 19.85 23.48
C LYS A 276 -24.25 19.43 23.23
N TYR A 277 -23.42 19.58 24.26
CA TYR A 277 -22.20 18.82 24.45
C TYR A 277 -22.56 17.37 24.79
N PHE A 278 -22.04 16.41 24.02
CA PHE A 278 -21.88 15.03 24.47
C PHE A 278 -20.47 14.91 25.06
N ARG A 279 -20.37 14.93 26.39
CA ARG A 279 -19.23 14.38 27.14
C ARG A 279 -19.32 12.85 27.08
N LYS A 280 -18.28 12.17 26.62
CA LYS A 280 -18.01 10.78 27.02
C LYS A 280 -16.52 10.61 27.30
N HIS A 281 -16.26 10.58 28.61
CA HIS A 281 -15.21 9.88 29.35
C HIS A 281 -13.95 9.42 28.59
N ASP A 282 -12.85 10.06 28.94
CA ASP A 282 -11.52 9.48 28.97
C ASP A 282 -11.47 8.34 29.99
N ASN A 283 -11.02 7.17 29.55
CA ASN A 283 -10.40 6.17 30.42
C ASN A 283 -9.01 5.89 29.88
N TYR A 284 -8.03 6.46 30.57
CA TYR A 284 -6.61 6.25 30.36
C TYR A 284 -6.23 4.92 31.01
N GLN A 285 -5.90 3.90 30.21
CA GLN A 285 -5.10 2.78 30.69
C GLN A 285 -3.77 2.74 29.94
N LYS A 286 -2.72 2.79 30.76
CA LYS A 286 -1.31 2.73 30.41
C LYS A 286 -0.95 1.39 29.74
N GLY A 287 -0.08 1.48 28.75
CA GLY A 287 1.14 0.66 28.72
C GLY A 287 1.16 -0.58 27.83
N LYS A 288 2.20 -0.58 26.98
CA LYS A 288 3.01 -1.72 26.50
C LYS A 288 2.60 -2.37 25.16
N ASN A 289 3.65 -2.54 24.35
CA ASN A 289 3.82 -3.43 23.18
C ASN A 289 3.25 -2.99 21.82
N LEU A 290 3.99 -2.13 21.12
CA LEU A 290 3.93 -2.02 19.66
C LEU A 290 5.27 -2.46 19.03
N LYS A 291 5.67 -3.71 19.31
CA LYS A 291 6.55 -4.47 18.40
C LYS A 291 5.66 -5.49 17.70
N LYS A 292 5.71 -5.47 16.36
CA LYS A 292 5.03 -6.36 15.38
C LYS A 292 3.57 -6.01 15.06
N LYS A 293 3.37 -5.18 14.02
CA LYS A 293 2.23 -5.25 13.09
C LYS A 293 2.55 -4.40 11.85
N PHE A 294 3.46 -4.88 10.98
CA PHE A 294 3.55 -4.41 9.61
C PHE A 294 3.07 -5.52 8.69
N ALA A 295 1.75 -5.59 8.58
CA ALA A 295 1.02 -6.21 7.50
C ALA A 295 -0.33 -5.52 7.54
N TYR A 296 -0.68 -4.74 6.51
CA TYR A 296 -2.02 -4.61 5.93
C TYR A 296 -2.10 -3.38 5.03
N LYS A 297 -2.81 -3.60 3.91
CA LYS A 297 -3.44 -2.65 2.98
C LYS A 297 -2.56 -1.98 1.95
N TYR A 298 -2.51 -2.58 0.76
CA TYR A 298 -3.07 -1.95 -0.45
C TYR A 298 -3.68 -3.04 -1.36
N GLY A 299 -5.01 -3.00 -1.46
CA GLY A 299 -5.86 -3.81 -2.34
C GLY A 299 -7.16 -3.06 -2.56
#